data_AF-A0A851IKH2-F1
#
_entry.id   AF-A0A851IKH2-F1
#
_cell.length_a   1.000
_cell.length_b   1.000
_cell.length_c   1.000
_cell.angle_alpha   90.00
_cell.angle_beta   90.00
_cell.angle_gamma   90.00
#
_symmetry.space_group_name_H-M   'P 1'
#
loop_
_entity.id
_entity.type
_entity.pdbx_description
1 polymer ?
#
loop_
_entity_poly.entity_id
_entity_poly.type
_entity_poly.pdbx_seq_one_letter_code
_entity_poly.pdbx_strand_id
1 'polypeptide(L)' 'MELKEFNKVFSGFVVYYGIKGMTSEKLGIYYLGLRDLSIEQLRVAFSKMIKNRIEREFPMIVEIRNVALEGN' A
#
# COMPACT_ATOMS: atom_id res chain seq x y z
N MET A 1 2.07 -6.34 11.50
CA MET A 1 1.22 -7.18 10.62
C MET A 1 2.03 -8.34 10.07
N GLU A 2 1.42 -9.53 9.94
CA GLU A 2 2.05 -10.70 9.32
C GLU A 2 2.07 -10.61 7.78
N LEU A 3 3.02 -11.28 7.14
CA LEU A 3 3.18 -11.25 5.67
C LEU A 3 1.90 -11.67 4.92
N LYS A 4 1.18 -12.68 5.43
CA LYS A 4 -0.08 -13.16 4.82
C LYS A 4 -1.17 -12.09 4.85
N GLU A 5 -1.28 -11.36 5.95
CA GLU A 5 -2.25 -10.27 6.11
C GLU A 5 -1.89 -9.10 5.20
N PHE A 6 -0.60 -8.76 5.15
CA PHE A 6 -0.07 -7.73 4.26
C PHE A 6 -0.41 -8.06 2.81
N ASN A 7 -0.07 -9.25 2.32
CA ASN A 7 -0.35 -9.65 0.94
C ASN A 7 -1.84 -9.55 0.60
N LYS A 8 -2.73 -9.90 1.54
CA LYS A 8 -4.17 -9.78 1.34
C LYS A 8 -4.61 -8.33 1.15
N VAL A 9 -4.19 -7.42 2.03
CA VAL A 9 -4.60 -6.00 1.95
C VAL A 9 -3.89 -5.29 0.79
N PHE A 10 -2.60 -5.55 0.63
CA PHE A 10 -1.75 -4.90 -0.37
C PHE A 10 -2.09 -5.33 -1.80
N SER A 11 -2.76 -6.48 -1.99
CA SER A 11 -3.27 -6.92 -3.29
C SER A 11 -4.15 -5.85 -3.97
N GLY A 12 -4.89 -5.05 -3.18
CA GLY A 12 -5.70 -3.94 -3.72
C GLY A 12 -4.85 -2.90 -4.44
N PHE A 13 -3.69 -2.54 -3.89
CA PHE A 13 -2.75 -1.63 -4.53
C PHE A 13 -2.20 -2.22 -5.83
N VAL A 14 -1.82 -3.50 -5.83
CA VAL A 14 -1.30 -4.21 -7.01
C VAL A 14 -2.33 -4.29 -8.14
N VAL A 15 -3.58 -4.58 -7.82
CA VAL A 15 -4.65 -4.66 -8.82
C VAL A 15 -4.99 -3.28 -9.37
N TYR A 16 -5.06 -2.25 -8.52
CA TYR A 16 -5.49 -0.91 -8.93
C TYR A 16 -4.41 -0.14 -9.70
N TYR A 17 -3.18 -0.09 -9.17
CA TYR A 17 -2.07 0.67 -9.78
C TYR A 17 -1.28 -0.15 -10.81
N GLY A 18 -1.53 -1.45 -10.87
CA GLY A 18 -0.97 -2.34 -11.87
C GLY A 18 0.17 -3.20 -11.35
N ILE A 19 0.22 -4.41 -11.90
CA ILE A 19 1.23 -5.43 -11.57
C ILE A 19 2.54 -5.24 -12.35
N LYS A 20 2.53 -4.41 -13.40
CA LYS A 20 3.67 -4.26 -14.31
C LYS A 20 4.85 -3.66 -13.56
N GLY A 21 5.91 -4.46 -13.41
CA GLY A 21 7.11 -4.07 -12.69
C GLY A 21 7.04 -4.29 -11.17
N MET A 22 6.01 -4.96 -10.65
CA MET A 22 5.93 -5.40 -9.26
C MET A 22 6.55 -6.81 -9.11
N THR A 23 7.82 -6.86 -8.74
CA THR A 23 8.55 -8.11 -8.47
C THR A 23 8.36 -8.56 -7.02
N SER A 24 8.66 -9.83 -6.72
CA SER A 24 8.67 -10.33 -5.33
C SER A 24 9.61 -9.53 -4.42
N GLU A 25 10.74 -9.06 -4.96
CA GLU A 25 11.68 -8.20 -4.25
C GLU A 25 11.03 -6.86 -3.88
N LYS A 26 10.38 -6.19 -4.85
CA LYS A 26 9.66 -4.93 -4.58
C LYS A 26 8.55 -5.12 -3.56
N LEU A 27 7.75 -6.18 -3.68
CA LEU A 27 6.73 -6.52 -2.67
C LEU A 27 7.34 -6.71 -1.29
N GLY A 28 8.52 -7.32 -1.20
CA GLY A 28 9.29 -7.44 0.04
C GLY A 28 9.67 -6.08 0.63
N ILE A 29 10.10 -5.13 -0.20
CA ILE A 29 10.42 -3.76 0.23
C ILE A 29 9.17 -3.04 0.76
N TYR A 30 8.03 -3.16 0.07
CA TYR A 30 6.75 -2.61 0.57
C TYR A 30 6.32 -3.25 1.88
N TYR A 31 6.46 -4.58 2.02
CA TYR A 31 6.18 -5.26 3.28
C TYR A 31 7.05 -4.71 4.40
N LEU A 32 8.37 -4.60 4.21
CA LEU A 32 9.27 -4.09 5.23
C LEU A 32 8.95 -2.64 5.62
N GLY A 33 8.59 -1.78 4.66
CA GLY A 33 8.30 -0.37 4.91
C GLY A 33 6.90 -0.07 5.47
N LEU A 34 5.99 -1.05 5.48
CA LEU A 34 4.59 -0.86 5.87
C LEU A 34 4.10 -1.85 6.94
N ARG A 35 4.89 -2.87 7.31
CA ARG A 35 4.48 -3.93 8.26
C ARG A 35 4.20 -3.45 9.69
N ASP A 36 4.67 -2.26 10.04
CA ASP A 36 4.40 -1.57 11.31
C ASP A 36 2.99 -0.96 11.35
N LEU A 37 2.39 -0.68 10.19
CA LEU A 37 1.02 -0.22 10.09
C LEU A 37 0.03 -1.34 10.42
N SER A 38 -1.11 -0.95 10.97
CA SER A 38 -2.24 -1.86 11.13
C SER A 38 -2.91 -2.15 9.78
N ILE A 39 -3.66 -3.26 9.73
CA ILE A 39 -4.47 -3.61 8.55
C ILE A 39 -5.42 -2.46 8.19
N GLU A 40 -6.00 -1.80 9.19
CA GLU A 40 -6.96 -0.74 8.99
C GLU A 40 -6.30 0.53 8.44
N GLN A 41 -5.13 0.91 8.95
CA GLN A 41 -4.35 2.04 8.42
C GLN A 41 -4.03 1.85 6.93
N LEU A 42 -3.64 0.64 6.53
CA LEU A 42 -3.38 0.32 5.12
C LEU A 42 -4.65 0.34 4.25
N ARG A 43 -5.80 -0.10 4.78
CA ARG A 43 -7.09 -0.02 4.09
C ARG A 43 -7.55 1.42 3.89
N VAL A 44 -7.46 2.23 4.94
CA VAL A 44 -7.78 3.67 4.91
C VAL A 44 -6.88 4.37 3.90
N ALA A 45 -5.58 4.09 3.91
CA ALA A 45 -4.63 4.64 2.95
C ALA A 45 -5.02 4.28 1.51
N PHE A 46 -5.30 3.01 1.24
CA PHE A 46 -5.75 2.57 -0.08
C PHE A 46 -6.99 3.33 -0.54
N SER A 47 -8.03 3.35 0.29
CA SER A 47 -9.32 4.00 -0.03
C SER A 47 -9.17 5.50 -0.30
N LYS A 48 -8.37 6.21 0.51
CA LYS A 48 -8.09 7.64 0.32
C LYS A 48 -7.29 7.88 -0.98
N MET A 49 -6.27 7.07 -1.24
CA MET A 49 -5.42 7.24 -2.42
C MET A 49 -6.18 7.02 -3.72
N ILE A 50 -6.99 5.95 -3.84
CA ILE A 50 -7.76 5.70 -5.07
C ILE A 50 -8.81 6.78 -5.34
N LYS A 51 -9.24 7.52 -4.31
CA LYS A 51 -10.21 8.62 -4.43
C LYS A 51 -9.55 9.93 -4.86
N ASN A 52 -8.34 10.19 -4.38
CA ASN A 52 -7.71 11.52 -4.46
C ASN A 52 -6.54 11.60 -5.45
N ARG A 53 -5.98 10.47 -5.90
CA ARG A 53 -4.77 10.45 -6.73
C ARG A 53 -5.13 10.37 -8.21
N ILE A 54 -4.72 11.38 -8.99
CA ILE A 54 -4.94 11.46 -10.44
C ILE A 54 -3.91 10.59 -11.20
N GLU A 55 -2.69 10.49 -10.68
CA GLU A 55 -1.63 9.65 -11.25
C GLU A 55 -1.85 8.16 -11.00
N ARG A 56 -1.65 7.36 -12.05
CA ARG A 56 -1.81 5.90 -12.02
C ARG A 56 -0.51 5.14 -11.74
N GLU A 57 0.59 5.83 -11.50
CA GLU A 57 1.84 5.17 -11.10
C GLU A 57 1.69 4.52 -9.72
N PHE A 58 2.47 3.47 -9.47
CA PHE A 58 2.41 2.78 -8.19
C PHE A 58 2.87 3.71 -7.05
N PRO A 59 2.07 3.89 -5.97
CA PRO A 59 2.41 4.83 -4.90
C PRO A 59 3.65 4.37 -4.13
N MET A 60 4.54 5.31 -3.84
CA MET A 60 5.73 5.09 -3.03
C MET A 60 5.35 4.80 -1.57
N ILE A 61 6.23 4.09 -0.86
CA ILE A 61 6.05 3.76 0.57
C ILE A 61 5.78 5.02 1.40
N VAL A 62 6.53 6.10 1.16
CA VAL A 62 6.36 7.36 1.91
C VAL A 62 4.97 7.97 1.71
N GLU A 63 4.44 7.92 0.49
CA GLU A 63 3.10 8.43 0.18
C GLU A 63 2.04 7.59 0.92
N ILE A 64 2.16 6.26 0.87
CA ILE A 64 1.22 5.35 1.54
C ILE A 64 1.23 5.63 3.05
N ARG A 65 2.41 5.80 3.64
CA ARG A 65 2.56 6.10 5.07
C ARG A 65 1.92 7.41 5.46
N ASN A 66 2.15 8.48 4.69
CA ASN A 66 1.55 9.79 4.98
C ASN A 66 0.03 9.68 5.05
N VAL A 67 -0.60 9.08 4.04
CA VAL A 67 -2.06 8.94 4.00
C VAL A 67 -2.60 8.00 5.10
N ALA A 68 -1.85 6.94 5.43
CA ALA A 68 -2.19 5.99 6.49
C ALA A 68 -2.18 6.62 7.89
N LEU A 69 -1.31 7.61 8.11
CA LEU A 69 -1.07 8.24 9.41
C LEU A 69 -1.80 9.57 9.58
N GLU A 70 -2.18 10.24 8.48
CA GLU A 70 -3.02 11.45 8.48
C GLU A 70 -4.46 11.25 9.02
N GLY A 71 -4.81 10.04 9.47
CA GLY A 71 -6.14 9.67 9.95
C GLY A 71 -6.29 9.48 11.46
N ASN A 72 -5.29 9.84 12.27
CA ASN A 72 -5.33 9.77 13.73
C ASN A 72 -5.38 11.15 14.38
#